data_AF-A0A660NMH2-F1
#
_entry.id   AF-A0A660NMH2-F1
#
_cell.length_a   1.000
_cell.length_b   1.000
_cell.length_c   1.000
_cell.angle_alpha   90.00
_cell.angle_beta   90.00
_cell.angle_gamma   90.00
#
_symmetry.space_group_name_H-M   'P 1'
#
loop_
_entity.id
_entity.type
_entity.pdbx_description
1 polymer ?
#
loop_
_entity_poly.entity_id
_entity_poly.type
_entity_poly.pdbx_seq_one_letter_code
_entity_poly.pdbx_strand_id
1 'polypeptide(L)'
;MARPGTRIATAQSATSETRSVSTDQAEEGGKPDEGTLVLPSDPPVSDDTFAPSSPAAPDAVPSRTPAQDKASAPQAIDDATALRVLKSSHCTSCHQPERKVVGPAFRDIGRRHAGQPDAGRQLAASILGGSSRNWGPVPMPPQPHVNDRDLKIIVDWILQQH
;
A
#
# COMPACT_ATOMS: atom_id res chain seq x y z
N MET A 1 -4.00 -21.78 -58.41
CA MET A 1 -3.62 -23.17 -58.05
C MET A 1 -4.09 -23.43 -56.62
N ALA A 2 -5.16 -24.21 -56.47
CA ALA A 2 -5.69 -24.67 -55.20
C ALA A 2 -5.03 -26.02 -54.84
N ARG A 3 -4.76 -26.27 -53.54
CA ARG A 3 -4.70 -27.59 -52.88
C ARG A 3 -4.35 -27.46 -51.37
N PRO A 4 -4.65 -28.45 -50.51
CA PRO A 4 -5.71 -28.31 -49.51
C PRO A 4 -5.33 -28.77 -48.08
N GLY A 5 -6.19 -28.38 -47.13
CA GLY A 5 -6.70 -29.14 -45.98
C GLY A 5 -5.81 -30.13 -45.22
N THR A 6 -5.69 -29.90 -43.92
CA THR A 6 -5.87 -30.97 -42.91
C THR A 6 -6.53 -30.35 -41.67
N ARG A 7 -7.81 -30.69 -41.47
CA ARG A 7 -8.50 -30.70 -40.17
C ARG A 7 -8.34 -32.09 -39.56
N ILE A 8 -8.89 -32.25 -38.33
CA ILE A 8 -9.10 -33.47 -37.51
C ILE A 8 -8.02 -33.52 -36.39
N ALA A 9 -8.32 -33.64 -35.09
CA ALA A 9 -9.38 -34.42 -34.43
C ALA A 9 -9.87 -33.84 -33.09
N THR A 10 -11.12 -34.20 -32.81
CA THR A 10 -11.89 -34.16 -31.55
C THR A 10 -11.46 -35.27 -30.57
N ALA A 11 -11.50 -34.99 -29.25
CA ALA A 11 -11.85 -35.91 -28.15
C ALA A 11 -12.03 -35.05 -26.88
N GLN A 12 -13.20 -34.84 -26.24
CA GLN A 12 -14.14 -35.74 -25.53
C GLN A 12 -13.56 -36.47 -24.30
N SER A 13 -13.92 -35.92 -23.14
CA SER A 13 -14.44 -36.50 -21.88
C SER A 13 -13.79 -37.71 -21.18
N ALA A 14 -13.49 -37.53 -19.89
CA ALA A 14 -13.66 -38.48 -18.78
C ALA A 14 -13.71 -37.64 -17.48
N THR A 15 -14.81 -37.47 -16.72
CA THR A 15 -15.52 -38.39 -15.80
C THR A 15 -14.63 -39.20 -14.86
N SER A 16 -14.61 -38.83 -13.59
CA SER A 16 -14.49 -39.68 -12.38
C SER A 16 -14.82 -38.75 -11.19
N GLU A 17 -16.04 -38.74 -10.66
CA GLU A 17 -16.62 -39.73 -9.75
C GLU A 17 -16.18 -39.53 -8.28
N THR A 18 -17.23 -39.30 -7.50
CA THR A 18 -17.43 -39.29 -6.05
C THR A 18 -16.55 -40.22 -5.21
N ARG A 19 -16.16 -39.77 -4.00
CA ARG A 19 -16.63 -40.40 -2.74
C ARG A 19 -16.20 -39.68 -1.46
N SER A 20 -17.20 -39.53 -0.58
CA SER A 20 -17.20 -39.87 0.86
C SER A 20 -16.32 -39.14 1.87
N VAL A 21 -17.04 -38.38 2.72
CA VAL A 21 -17.15 -38.52 4.19
C VAL A 21 -16.04 -39.26 4.96
N SER A 22 -15.45 -38.52 5.91
CA SER A 22 -14.96 -38.94 7.24
C SER A 22 -15.36 -37.78 8.17
N THR A 23 -16.34 -37.88 9.07
CA THR A 23 -16.40 -38.65 10.32
C THR A 23 -15.19 -38.45 11.24
N ASP A 24 -15.50 -37.86 12.39
CA ASP A 24 -14.87 -37.93 13.71
C ASP A 24 -13.48 -37.30 13.93
N GLN A 25 -13.08 -36.84 15.12
CA GLN A 25 -13.69 -36.47 16.41
C GLN A 25 -12.51 -36.22 17.36
N ALA A 26 -12.66 -35.22 18.22
CA ALA A 26 -12.15 -35.14 19.61
C ALA A 26 -10.68 -34.77 19.96
N GLU A 27 -10.64 -34.27 21.20
CA GLU A 27 -9.55 -34.00 22.16
C GLU A 27 -8.78 -32.68 21.98
N GLU A 28 -9.06 -31.63 22.76
CA GLU A 28 -8.88 -31.42 24.22
C GLU A 28 -7.39 -31.35 24.62
N GLY A 29 -7.01 -30.21 25.20
CA GLY A 29 -5.71 -30.04 25.83
C GLY A 29 -5.12 -28.64 25.66
N GLY A 30 -5.26 -27.80 26.68
CA GLY A 30 -4.16 -26.90 27.05
C GLY A 30 -4.48 -25.45 27.43
N LYS A 31 -4.82 -25.27 28.73
CA LYS A 31 -4.53 -24.10 29.60
C LYS A 31 -5.05 -22.71 29.17
N PRO A 32 -6.01 -22.13 29.94
CA PRO A 32 -6.03 -20.70 30.17
C PRO A 32 -5.08 -20.36 31.34
N ASP A 33 -4.02 -19.61 31.05
CA ASP A 33 -3.28 -18.85 32.04
C ASP A 33 -4.07 -17.60 32.43
N GLU A 34 -4.87 -17.71 33.49
CA GLU A 34 -5.48 -16.56 34.13
C GLU A 34 -4.69 -16.26 35.41
N GLY A 35 -3.85 -15.24 35.33
CA GLY A 35 -3.14 -14.71 36.48
C GLY A 35 -2.83 -13.24 36.27
N THR A 36 -3.31 -12.41 37.21
CA THR A 36 -2.85 -11.04 37.52
C THR A 36 -3.44 -9.97 36.58
N LEU A 37 -4.22 -8.98 37.00
CA LEU A 37 -4.44 -8.36 38.32
C LEU A 37 -5.73 -7.53 38.23
N VAL A 38 -6.56 -7.55 39.28
CA VAL A 38 -7.67 -6.62 39.44
C VAL A 38 -7.13 -5.26 39.97
N LEU A 39 -7.61 -4.19 39.31
CA LEU A 39 -7.86 -2.77 39.65
C LEU A 39 -7.92 -2.39 41.16
N PRO A 40 -8.07 -1.10 41.60
CA PRO A 40 -7.98 0.24 40.95
C PRO A 40 -7.11 1.26 41.76
N SER A 41 -6.81 2.46 41.23
CA SER A 41 -6.79 3.74 41.99
C SER A 41 -6.16 4.90 41.18
N ASP A 42 -7.02 5.77 40.67
CA ASP A 42 -6.76 7.20 40.45
C ASP A 42 -7.08 7.97 41.77
N PRO A 43 -6.75 9.27 41.94
CA PRO A 43 -5.54 10.05 41.63
C PRO A 43 -5.05 10.85 42.87
N PRO A 44 -4.09 11.79 42.74
CA PRO A 44 -4.56 13.18 42.77
C PRO A 44 -3.88 14.14 41.78
N VAL A 45 -4.69 15.12 41.43
CA VAL A 45 -4.41 16.41 40.78
C VAL A 45 -3.30 17.24 41.44
N SER A 46 -2.63 18.07 40.63
CA SER A 46 -2.06 19.39 40.95
C SER A 46 -1.72 20.04 39.59
N ASP A 47 -2.59 20.85 38.99
CA ASP A 47 -2.67 22.31 39.14
C ASP A 47 -1.39 22.98 39.67
N ASP A 48 -0.63 23.60 38.76
CA ASP A 48 0.07 24.84 39.08
C ASP A 48 -0.09 25.79 37.89
N THR A 49 -1.18 26.55 37.96
CA THR A 49 -1.30 27.83 37.27
C THR A 49 -0.48 28.86 38.04
N PHE A 50 0.67 29.28 37.52
CA PHE A 50 1.20 30.62 37.80
C PHE A 50 1.33 31.44 36.52
N ALA A 51 0.77 32.64 36.63
CA ALA A 51 0.31 33.55 35.61
C ALA A 51 1.45 34.51 35.12
N PRO A 52 1.16 35.46 34.21
CA PRO A 52 2.07 35.97 33.19
C PRO A 52 2.85 37.23 33.61
N SER A 53 3.91 37.54 32.86
CA SER A 53 4.34 38.91 32.58
C SER A 53 5.22 38.96 31.32
N SER A 54 4.59 39.38 30.22
CA SER A 54 5.23 40.12 29.11
C SER A 54 5.60 41.54 29.62
N PRO A 55 6.41 42.38 28.94
CA PRO A 55 6.43 42.52 27.48
C PRO A 55 7.76 42.89 26.79
N ALA A 56 7.65 42.87 25.46
CA ALA A 56 8.25 43.77 24.49
C ALA A 56 9.44 43.24 23.67
N ALA A 57 9.15 43.05 22.40
CA ALA A 57 10.09 42.96 21.28
C ALA A 57 10.92 44.26 21.13
N PRO A 58 11.95 44.27 20.28
CA PRO A 58 11.69 44.55 18.86
C PRO A 58 12.47 43.69 17.86
N ASP A 59 11.82 43.51 16.71
CA ASP A 59 12.36 43.43 15.34
C ASP A 59 13.60 42.59 15.03
N ALA A 60 13.38 41.52 14.23
CA ALA A 60 13.95 41.36 12.87
C ALA A 60 14.06 39.86 12.48
N VAL A 61 13.21 39.44 11.53
CA VAL A 61 13.39 38.25 10.67
C VAL A 61 14.39 38.59 9.54
N PRO A 62 14.87 37.66 8.66
CA PRO A 62 14.77 36.18 8.61
C PRO A 62 16.08 35.45 8.11
N SER A 63 15.99 34.11 7.94
CA SER A 63 16.75 33.20 7.02
C SER A 63 17.58 32.13 7.77
N ARG A 64 17.40 30.82 7.53
CA ARG A 64 17.49 30.15 6.22
C ARG A 64 16.65 28.85 6.12
N THR A 65 15.85 28.80 5.08
CA THR A 65 15.14 27.67 4.44
C THR A 65 16.10 26.55 3.98
N PRO A 66 15.64 25.29 3.79
CA PRO A 66 16.02 24.55 2.60
C PRO A 66 14.97 24.81 1.51
N ALA A 67 15.32 25.73 0.61
CA ALA A 67 14.70 25.76 -0.69
C ALA A 67 15.05 24.46 -1.41
N GLN A 68 14.04 23.69 -1.81
CA GLN A 68 14.09 23.06 -3.12
C GLN A 68 13.10 23.83 -3.99
N ASP A 69 13.65 24.81 -4.70
CA ASP A 69 13.03 25.41 -5.85
C ASP A 69 13.01 24.39 -6.98
N LYS A 70 11.81 23.98 -7.40
CA LYS A 70 11.52 23.87 -8.82
C LYS A 70 10.07 24.24 -9.06
N ALA A 71 9.89 25.37 -9.73
CA ALA A 71 8.63 25.96 -10.10
C ALA A 71 7.65 25.00 -10.81
N SER A 72 6.38 25.21 -10.47
CA SER A 72 5.15 25.09 -11.27
C SER A 72 5.14 24.07 -12.41
N ALA A 73 4.65 22.87 -12.07
CA ALA A 73 4.01 21.92 -12.98
C ALA A 73 2.50 21.86 -12.67
N PRO A 74 1.63 21.46 -13.62
CA PRO A 74 0.18 21.42 -13.40
C PRO A 74 -0.15 20.45 -12.27
N GLN A 75 -0.48 21.02 -11.10
CA GLN A 75 -0.97 20.37 -9.88
C GLN A 75 -0.42 18.94 -9.70
N ALA A 76 0.90 18.83 -9.53
CA ALA A 76 1.52 17.62 -9.03
C ALA A 76 0.83 17.23 -7.72
N ILE A 77 0.50 15.96 -7.55
CA ILE A 77 -0.08 15.46 -6.30
C ILE A 77 0.94 15.76 -5.21
N ASP A 78 0.54 16.50 -4.18
CA ASP A 78 1.47 16.86 -3.13
C ASP A 78 1.95 15.61 -2.39
N ASP A 79 3.26 15.54 -2.15
CA ASP A 79 3.89 14.37 -1.53
C ASP A 79 3.28 14.06 -0.16
N ALA A 80 2.86 15.08 0.59
CA ALA A 80 2.28 14.92 1.92
C ALA A 80 0.92 14.19 1.88
N THR A 81 0.05 14.53 0.91
CA THR A 81 -1.24 13.87 0.68
C THR A 81 -1.02 12.45 0.17
N ALA A 82 -0.16 12.26 -0.82
CA ALA A 82 0.14 10.93 -1.33
C ALA A 82 0.69 10.00 -0.24
N LEU A 83 1.65 10.48 0.55
CA LEU A 83 2.22 9.72 1.67
C LEU A 83 1.17 9.39 2.74
N ARG A 84 0.20 10.27 2.98
CA ARG A 84 -0.92 9.99 3.89
C ARG A 84 -1.78 8.85 3.36
N VAL A 85 -2.17 8.91 2.10
CA VAL A 85 -2.99 7.87 1.45
C VAL A 85 -2.23 6.53 1.42
N LEU A 86 -0.96 6.53 1.02
CA LEU A 86 -0.09 5.35 1.01
C LEU A 86 0.03 4.69 2.39
N LYS A 87 0.12 5.49 3.46
CA LYS A 87 0.15 4.99 4.84
C LYS A 87 -1.20 4.41 5.26
N SER A 88 -2.31 5.10 4.96
CA SER A 88 -3.67 4.65 5.27
C SER A 88 -4.03 3.36 4.53
N SER A 89 -3.54 3.18 3.30
CA SER A 89 -3.71 1.96 2.51
C SER A 89 -2.60 0.93 2.74
N HIS A 90 -1.82 1.06 3.81
CA HIS A 90 -0.76 0.14 4.23
C HIS A 90 0.32 -0.18 3.17
N CYS A 91 0.49 0.67 2.17
CA CYS A 91 1.45 0.48 1.08
C CYS A 91 2.89 0.57 1.58
N THR A 92 3.14 1.38 2.62
CA THR A 92 4.47 1.64 3.18
C THR A 92 5.06 0.48 3.97
N SER A 93 4.26 -0.55 4.28
CA SER A 93 4.73 -1.78 4.95
C SER A 93 5.58 -2.65 4.02
N CYS A 94 5.28 -2.61 2.71
CA CYS A 94 5.92 -3.45 1.70
C CYS A 94 6.69 -2.65 0.64
N HIS A 95 6.48 -1.33 0.57
CA HIS A 95 7.17 -0.44 -0.36
C HIS A 95 7.78 0.75 0.38
N GLN A 96 8.83 1.32 -0.20
CA GLN A 96 9.50 2.52 0.30
C GLN A 96 9.74 3.49 -0.86
N PRO A 97 9.91 4.79 -0.60
CA PRO A 97 10.10 5.78 -1.66
C PRO A 97 11.34 5.46 -2.52
N GLU A 98 12.47 5.14 -1.90
CA GLU A 98 13.77 5.12 -2.61
C GLU A 98 14.51 3.78 -2.56
N ARG A 99 14.03 2.82 -1.75
CA ARG A 99 14.70 1.52 -1.58
C ARG A 99 13.74 0.37 -1.77
N LYS A 100 14.25 -0.74 -2.30
CA LYS A 100 13.51 -2.00 -2.35
C LYS A 100 13.45 -2.61 -0.95
N VAL A 101 12.27 -3.11 -0.57
CA VAL A 101 12.03 -3.87 0.66
C VAL A 101 11.41 -5.21 0.29
N VAL A 102 10.10 -5.37 0.44
CA VAL A 102 9.36 -6.53 -0.08
C VAL A 102 9.08 -6.31 -1.57
N GLY A 103 8.47 -5.17 -1.88
CA GLY A 103 8.26 -4.65 -3.23
C GLY A 103 9.36 -3.69 -3.68
N PRO A 104 9.38 -3.34 -4.97
CA PRO A 104 10.27 -2.31 -5.53
C PRO A 104 10.04 -0.93 -4.91
N ALA A 105 11.04 -0.05 -4.99
CA ALA A 105 10.88 1.33 -4.56
C ALA A 105 9.84 2.06 -5.43
N PHE A 106 9.09 3.01 -4.86
CA PHE A 106 8.13 3.80 -5.65
C PHE A 106 8.80 4.51 -6.83
N ARG A 107 10.03 5.02 -6.62
CA ARG A 107 10.85 5.60 -7.69
C ARG A 107 11.19 4.63 -8.81
N ASP A 108 11.43 3.35 -8.51
CA ASP A 108 11.72 2.36 -9.55
C ASP A 108 10.46 2.02 -10.36
N ILE A 109 9.30 2.01 -9.71
CA ILE A 109 8.00 1.78 -10.37
C ILE A 109 7.70 2.93 -11.33
N GLY A 110 7.85 4.18 -10.88
CA GLY A 110 7.64 5.35 -11.73
C GLY A 110 8.63 5.41 -12.88
N ARG A 111 9.93 5.16 -12.64
CA ARG A 111 10.95 5.06 -13.72
C ARG A 111 10.60 4.05 -14.80
N ARG A 112 10.15 2.85 -14.41
CA ARG A 112 9.82 1.79 -15.38
C ARG A 112 8.61 2.13 -16.24
N HIS A 113 7.64 2.85 -15.66
CA HIS A 113 6.40 3.22 -16.34
C HIS A 113 6.40 4.63 -16.92
N ALA A 114 7.49 5.38 -16.75
CA ALA A 114 7.65 6.72 -17.30
C ALA A 114 7.49 6.69 -18.83
N GLY A 115 6.64 7.57 -19.36
CA GLY A 115 6.38 7.68 -20.79
C GLY A 115 5.46 6.61 -21.38
N GLN A 116 4.93 5.67 -20.59
CA GLN A 116 3.93 4.71 -21.09
C GLN A 116 2.52 5.31 -20.99
N PRO A 117 1.74 5.36 -22.09
CA PRO A 117 0.41 6.00 -22.10
C PRO A 117 -0.61 5.26 -21.22
N ASP A 118 -0.44 3.95 -21.04
CA ASP A 118 -1.35 3.10 -20.26
C ASP A 118 -0.86 2.81 -18.84
N ALA A 119 0.23 3.46 -18.41
CA ALA A 119 0.87 3.21 -17.12
C ALA A 119 -0.11 3.28 -15.95
N GLY A 120 -0.95 4.32 -15.92
CA GLY A 120 -1.90 4.52 -14.83
C GLY A 120 -2.91 3.38 -14.71
N ARG A 121 -3.47 2.94 -15.85
CA ARG A 121 -4.46 1.85 -15.87
C ARG A 121 -3.82 0.50 -15.51
N GLN A 122 -2.62 0.24 -15.99
CA GLN A 122 -1.88 -0.99 -15.68
C GLN A 122 -1.49 -1.07 -14.21
N LEU A 123 -1.02 0.04 -13.62
CA LEU A 123 -0.69 0.11 -12.20
C LEU A 123 -1.94 -0.05 -11.33
N ALA A 124 -3.03 0.64 -11.66
CA ALA A 124 -4.31 0.51 -10.95
C ALA A 124 -4.81 -0.94 -10.95
N ALA A 125 -4.82 -1.59 -12.12
CA ALA A 125 -5.20 -3.00 -12.23
C ALA A 125 -4.27 -3.94 -11.45
N SER A 126 -2.96 -3.64 -11.44
CA SER A 126 -1.96 -4.42 -10.68
C SER A 126 -2.11 -4.26 -9.16
N ILE A 127 -2.55 -3.08 -8.69
CA ILE A 127 -2.81 -2.83 -7.26
C ILE A 127 -4.06 -3.60 -6.82
N LEU A 128 -5.16 -3.49 -7.57
CA LEU A 128 -6.41 -4.15 -7.24
C LEU A 128 -6.35 -5.67 -7.42
N GLY A 129 -5.76 -6.15 -8.51
CA GLY A 129 -5.67 -7.58 -8.85
C GLY A 129 -4.43 -8.29 -8.31
N GLY A 130 -3.51 -7.54 -7.68
CA GLY A 130 -2.19 -8.04 -7.32
C GLY A 130 -1.24 -8.08 -8.52
N SER A 131 0.05 -8.20 -8.24
CA SER A 131 1.08 -8.34 -9.27
C SER A 131 1.99 -9.52 -8.96
N SER A 132 2.38 -10.29 -9.97
CA SER A 132 3.24 -11.46 -9.78
C SER A 132 4.23 -11.56 -10.94
N ARG A 133 5.49 -11.90 -10.62
CA ARG A 133 6.61 -12.13 -11.56
C ARG A 133 7.25 -10.91 -12.25
N ASN A 134 6.63 -9.73 -12.24
CA ASN A 134 7.23 -8.55 -12.89
C ASN A 134 8.38 -7.89 -12.11
N TRP A 135 8.42 -8.04 -10.78
CA TRP A 135 9.30 -7.27 -9.89
C TRP A 135 10.20 -8.14 -8.99
N GLY A 136 9.99 -9.45 -9.02
CA GLY A 136 10.69 -10.41 -8.19
C GLY A 136 9.87 -11.69 -7.98
N PRO A 137 10.39 -12.60 -7.14
CA PRO A 137 9.72 -13.86 -6.82
C PRO A 137 8.51 -13.68 -5.89
N VAL A 138 8.46 -12.59 -5.12
CA VAL A 138 7.36 -12.30 -4.18
C VAL A 138 6.22 -11.60 -4.93
N PRO A 139 5.03 -12.20 -5.01
CA PRO A 139 3.86 -11.53 -5.58
C PRO A 139 3.30 -10.49 -4.60
N MET A 140 2.84 -9.36 -5.12
CA MET A 140 2.05 -8.38 -4.38
C MET A 140 0.60 -8.89 -4.27
N PRO A 141 0.05 -9.04 -3.06
CA PRO A 141 -1.35 -9.45 -2.87
C PRO A 141 -2.35 -8.44 -3.47
N PRO A 142 -3.54 -8.88 -3.90
CA PRO A 142 -4.64 -7.99 -4.29
C PRO A 142 -5.02 -7.01 -3.17
N GLN A 143 -5.24 -5.74 -3.52
CA GLN A 143 -5.67 -4.70 -2.57
C GLN A 143 -7.07 -4.15 -2.91
N PRO A 144 -8.14 -4.96 -2.78
CA PRO A 144 -9.51 -4.52 -3.12
C PRO A 144 -10.09 -3.50 -2.15
N HIS A 145 -9.41 -3.25 -1.03
CA HIS A 145 -9.85 -2.29 -0.01
C HIS A 145 -9.55 -0.83 -0.38
N VAL A 146 -8.73 -0.59 -1.41
CA VAL A 146 -8.37 0.75 -1.88
C VAL A 146 -9.49 1.25 -2.81
N ASN A 147 -10.10 2.38 -2.47
CA ASN A 147 -11.14 3.00 -3.30
C ASN A 147 -10.53 3.70 -4.53
N ASP A 148 -11.35 3.96 -5.54
CA ASP A 148 -10.90 4.55 -6.82
C ASP A 148 -10.23 5.91 -6.68
N ARG A 149 -10.68 6.73 -5.72
CA ARG A 149 -10.11 8.07 -5.47
C ARG A 149 -8.67 7.95 -4.96
N ASP A 150 -8.47 7.13 -3.94
CA ASP A 150 -7.15 6.91 -3.33
C ASP A 150 -6.22 6.18 -4.31
N LEU A 151 -6.76 5.22 -5.07
CA LEU A 151 -6.03 4.51 -6.10
C LEU A 151 -5.47 5.47 -7.16
N LYS A 152 -6.29 6.42 -7.62
CA LYS A 152 -5.85 7.44 -8.57
C LYS A 152 -4.73 8.29 -8.00
N ILE A 153 -4.86 8.75 -6.74
CA ILE A 153 -3.82 9.55 -6.06
C ILE A 153 -2.50 8.77 -5.97
N ILE A 154 -2.56 7.51 -5.54
CA ILE A 154 -1.39 6.63 -5.41
C ILE A 154 -0.69 6.44 -6.75
N VAL A 155 -1.45 6.07 -7.79
CA VAL A 155 -0.91 5.78 -9.12
C VAL A 155 -0.30 7.03 -9.75
N ASP A 156 -1.02 8.15 -9.73
CA ASP A 156 -0.54 9.41 -10.31
C ASP A 156 0.72 9.88 -9.60
N TRP A 157 0.78 9.74 -8.27
CA TRP A 157 1.97 10.07 -7.50
C TRP A 157 3.16 9.16 -7.83
N ILE A 158 2.95 7.84 -7.95
CA ILE A 158 4.00 6.88 -8.34
C ILE A 158 4.58 7.24 -9.71
N LEU A 159 3.77 7.66 -10.68
CA LEU A 159 4.27 8.06 -12.00
C LEU A 159 5.13 9.33 -11.97
N GLN A 160 4.95 10.18 -10.96
CA GLN A 160 5.81 11.33 -10.69
C GLN A 160 7.15 10.93 -10.05
N GLN A 161 7.26 9.71 -9.48
CA GLN A 161 8.48 9.22 -8.85
C GLN A 161 9.45 8.66 -9.91
N HIS A 162 10.28 9.51 -10.53
CA HIS A 162 11.35 9.06 -11.42
C HIS A 162 12.69 9.80 -11.24
#